data_AF-A0A2E7HBQ2-F1
#
_entry.id   AF-A0A2E7HBQ2-F1
#
_cell.length_a   1.000
_cell.length_b   1.000
_cell.length_c   1.000
_cell.angle_alpha   90.00
_cell.angle_beta   90.00
_cell.angle_gamma   90.00
#
_symmetry.space_group_name_H-M   'P 1'
#
loop_
_entity.id
_entity.type
_entity.pdbx_description
1 polymer ?
#
loop_
_entity_poly.entity_id
_entity_poly.type
_entity_poly.pdbx_seq_one_letter_code
_entity_poly.pdbx_strand_id
1 'polypeptide(L)'
;MAKPDILDVAGVDTSGDLWNRHADACCYLRKVVPLVQAVTPYGAWVTGRKRHQGDSREALQPIKASDGWVKINPLARWTKQDVFRFIAQRGLPKHPLLEQGYLSIGCQPCTRPVSPGEYERDGRWAGLTKAECRIHAFETPPAEPSAASAAVPD
;
A
#
# COMPACT_ATOMS: atom_id res chain seq x y z
N MET A 1 10.77 9.26 8.30
CA MET A 1 10.19 7.98 7.82
C MET A 1 11.24 6.90 7.99
N ALA A 2 10.87 5.74 8.51
CA ALA A 2 11.74 4.57 8.47
C ALA A 2 12.08 4.26 7.00
N LYS A 3 13.36 4.02 6.73
CA LYS A 3 13.86 3.63 5.41
C LYS A 3 14.44 2.23 5.54
N PRO A 4 14.34 1.40 4.50
CA PRO A 4 15.09 0.14 4.49
C PRO A 4 16.59 0.44 4.59
N ASP A 5 17.36 -0.53 5.08
CA ASP A 5 18.82 -0.45 5.05
C ASP A 5 19.27 -0.30 3.59
N ILE A 6 20.25 0.58 3.37
CA ILE A 6 20.79 0.83 2.03
C ILE A 6 21.50 -0.41 1.47
N LEU A 7 22.08 -1.25 2.33
CA LEU A 7 22.73 -2.50 1.94
C LEU A 7 21.69 -3.53 1.48
N ASP A 8 20.55 -3.62 2.17
CA ASP A 8 19.43 -4.48 1.76
C ASP A 8 18.88 -4.03 0.39
N VAL A 9 18.79 -2.72 0.16
CA VAL A 9 18.33 -2.19 -1.12
C VAL A 9 19.33 -2.44 -2.24
N ALA A 10 20.61 -2.17 -2.01
CA ALA A 10 21.66 -2.35 -3.02
C ALA A 10 21.87 -3.83 -3.38
N GLY A 11 21.69 -4.74 -2.42
CA GLY A 11 21.81 -6.19 -2.65
C GLY A 11 20.63 -6.82 -3.41
N VAL A 12 19.44 -6.23 -3.33
CA VAL A 12 18.21 -6.82 -3.90
C VAL A 12 17.70 -6.07 -5.14
N ASP A 13 17.87 -4.74 -5.21
CA ASP A 13 17.41 -3.90 -6.32
C ASP A 13 18.58 -3.17 -6.98
N THR A 14 19.50 -3.95 -7.53
CA THR A 14 20.75 -3.47 -8.16
C THR A 14 20.50 -2.53 -9.35
N SER A 15 19.42 -2.75 -10.10
CA SER A 15 19.03 -2.00 -11.30
C SER A 15 18.00 -0.89 -11.04
N GLY A 16 17.44 -0.80 -9.83
CA GLY A 16 16.40 0.19 -9.49
C GLY A 16 15.02 -0.08 -10.12
N ASP A 17 14.83 -1.23 -10.76
CA ASP A 17 13.63 -1.60 -11.50
C ASP A 17 12.84 -2.75 -10.84
N LEU A 18 13.15 -3.11 -9.60
CA LEU A 18 12.46 -4.19 -8.86
C LEU A 18 10.94 -3.96 -8.78
N TRP A 19 10.49 -2.70 -8.81
CA TRP A 19 9.06 -2.38 -8.83
C TRP A 19 8.34 -2.93 -10.07
N ASN A 20 9.05 -3.06 -11.20
CA ASN A 20 8.53 -3.54 -12.47
C ASN A 20 8.62 -5.07 -12.55
N ARG A 21 9.79 -5.63 -12.21
CA ARG A 21 10.05 -7.07 -12.31
C ARG A 21 9.39 -7.89 -11.20
N HIS A 22 9.41 -7.38 -9.96
CA HIS A 22 8.89 -8.06 -8.76
C HIS A 22 8.25 -7.06 -7.79
N ALA A 23 7.09 -6.51 -8.16
CA ALA A 23 6.39 -5.46 -7.40
C ALA A 23 6.09 -5.82 -5.93
N ASP A 24 5.93 -7.10 -5.61
CA ASP A 24 5.77 -7.59 -4.24
C ASP A 24 7.07 -7.54 -3.43
N ALA A 25 8.19 -8.00 -4.00
CA ALA A 25 9.51 -7.89 -3.38
C ALA A 25 9.88 -6.41 -3.15
N CYS A 26 9.61 -5.55 -4.14
CA CYS A 26 9.82 -4.11 -4.00
C CYS A 26 9.00 -3.51 -2.85
N CYS A 27 7.72 -3.87 -2.73
CA CYS A 27 6.89 -3.39 -1.62
C CYS A 27 7.32 -3.99 -0.27
N TYR A 28 7.75 -5.24 -0.24
CA TYR A 28 8.24 -5.87 0.99
C TYR A 28 9.47 -5.12 1.52
N LEU A 29 10.49 -5.00 0.68
CA LEU A 29 11.75 -4.32 0.99
C LEU A 29 11.52 -2.86 1.39
N ARG A 30 10.79 -2.09 0.58
CA ARG A 30 10.68 -0.64 0.76
C ARG A 30 9.56 -0.19 1.70
N LYS A 31 8.63 -1.08 2.06
CA LYS A 31 7.45 -0.69 2.86
C LYS A 31 7.22 -1.61 4.03
N VAL A 32 7.28 -2.93 3.86
CA VAL A 32 6.96 -3.87 4.94
C VAL A 32 8.08 -3.90 5.97
N VAL A 33 9.33 -4.14 5.55
CA VAL A 33 10.50 -4.16 6.44
C VAL A 33 10.62 -2.88 7.29
N PRO A 34 10.66 -1.66 6.71
CA PRO A 34 10.76 -0.45 7.52
C PRO A 34 9.51 -0.17 8.36
N LEU A 35 8.32 -0.59 7.91
CA LEU A 35 7.12 -0.44 8.72
C LEU A 35 7.19 -1.33 9.96
N VAL A 36 7.53 -2.62 9.82
CA VAL A 36 7.67 -3.56 10.94
C VAL A 36 8.66 -3.02 11.96
N GLN A 37 9.85 -2.61 11.52
CA GLN A 37 10.85 -2.00 12.40
C GLN A 37 10.31 -0.78 13.15
N ALA A 38 9.55 0.08 12.47
CA ALA A 38 8.99 1.28 13.08
C ALA A 38 7.88 1.00 14.09
N VAL A 39 7.10 -0.07 13.90
CA VAL A 39 5.93 -0.37 14.73
C VAL A 39 6.20 -1.39 15.84
N THR A 40 7.30 -2.14 15.78
CA THR A 40 7.72 -3.11 16.82
C THR A 40 7.65 -2.56 18.25
N PRO A 41 8.05 -1.31 18.55
CA PRO A 41 8.00 -0.80 19.93
C PRO A 41 6.58 -0.53 20.47
N TYR A 42 5.55 -0.60 19.62
CA TYR A 42 4.18 -0.24 19.98
C TYR A 42 3.27 -1.46 20.03
N GLY A 43 2.23 -1.44 20.87
CA GLY A 43 1.20 -2.49 20.89
C GLY A 43 0.06 -2.30 19.88
N ALA A 44 -0.05 -1.09 19.31
CA ALA A 44 -1.13 -0.73 18.40
C ALA A 44 -0.71 0.37 17.41
N TRP A 45 -1.38 0.45 16.27
CA TRP A 45 -1.26 1.59 15.36
C TRP A 45 -2.58 1.94 14.67
N VAL A 46 -2.67 3.19 14.23
CA VAL A 46 -3.82 3.72 13.49
C VAL A 46 -3.57 3.64 11.98
N THR A 47 -4.58 3.27 11.21
CA THR A 47 -4.53 3.35 9.73
C THR A 47 -5.66 4.21 9.16
N GLY A 48 -5.44 4.72 7.95
CA GLY A 48 -6.44 5.46 7.18
C GLY A 48 -7.33 4.58 6.29
N ARG A 49 -7.35 3.25 6.47
CA ARG A 49 -8.17 2.34 5.65
C ARG A 49 -9.66 2.55 5.90
N LYS A 50 -10.45 2.46 4.83
CA LYS A 50 -11.91 2.69 4.82
C LYS A 50 -12.58 1.61 3.99
N ARG A 51 -13.79 1.18 4.33
CA ARG A 51 -14.49 0.08 3.62
C ARG A 51 -14.84 0.41 2.17
N HIS A 52 -15.24 1.65 1.90
CA HIS A 52 -15.59 2.10 0.53
C HIS A 52 -14.40 2.09 -0.45
N GLN A 53 -13.20 1.76 0.03
CA GLN A 53 -12.02 1.59 -0.82
C GLN A 53 -11.98 0.19 -1.46
N GLY A 54 -12.99 -0.67 -1.26
CA GLY A 54 -13.20 -1.91 -2.01
C GLY A 54 -12.25 -3.06 -1.66
N ASP A 55 -12.32 -4.12 -2.45
CA ASP A 55 -11.51 -5.34 -2.35
C ASP A 55 -11.56 -5.96 -0.95
N SER A 56 -10.40 -6.37 -0.44
CA SER A 56 -10.21 -6.88 0.93
C SER A 56 -10.59 -5.90 2.04
N ARG A 57 -10.98 -4.66 1.74
CA ARG A 57 -11.31 -3.64 2.75
C ARG A 57 -12.80 -3.57 3.06
N GLU A 58 -13.67 -4.18 2.27
CA GLU A 58 -15.12 -4.14 2.53
C GLU A 58 -15.47 -4.73 3.91
N ALA A 59 -14.78 -5.79 4.29
CA ALA A 59 -14.89 -6.45 5.59
C ALA A 59 -14.03 -5.83 6.71
N LEU A 60 -13.45 -4.64 6.49
CA LEU A 60 -12.52 -4.02 7.45
C LEU A 60 -13.19 -3.81 8.81
N GLN A 61 -12.57 -4.37 9.86
CA GLN A 61 -12.99 -4.16 11.25
C GLN A 61 -12.41 -2.83 11.78
N PRO A 62 -13.17 -2.04 12.57
CA PRO A 62 -12.65 -0.83 13.20
C PRO A 62 -11.45 -1.09 14.12
N ILE A 63 -11.41 -2.25 14.78
CA ILE A 63 -10.29 -2.70 15.61
C ILE A 63 -10.06 -4.17 15.27
N LYS A 64 -8.82 -4.55 14.96
CA LYS A 64 -8.40 -5.94 14.73
C LYS A 64 -7.04 -6.17 15.36
N ALA A 65 -6.90 -7.19 16.20
CA ALA A 65 -5.59 -7.70 16.59
C ALA A 65 -5.10 -8.69 15.52
N SER A 66 -3.93 -8.45 14.96
CA SER A 66 -3.27 -9.38 14.03
C SER A 66 -1.77 -9.12 13.99
N ASP A 67 -1.00 -10.13 13.61
CA ASP A 67 0.45 -10.01 13.38
C ASP A 67 1.27 -9.55 14.61
N GLY A 68 0.72 -9.60 15.82
CA GLY A 68 1.37 -9.08 17.04
C GLY A 68 1.01 -7.64 17.43
N TRP A 69 0.12 -6.98 16.68
CA TRP A 69 -0.33 -5.61 16.95
C TRP A 69 -1.85 -5.45 16.90
N VAL A 70 -2.36 -4.40 17.54
CA VAL A 70 -3.74 -3.94 17.35
C VAL A 70 -3.79 -2.88 16.26
N LYS A 71 -4.49 -3.16 15.16
CA LYS A 71 -4.76 -2.20 14.09
C LYS A 71 -6.09 -1.48 14.34
N ILE A 72 -6.03 -0.14 14.41
CA ILE A 72 -7.18 0.74 14.66
C ILE A 72 -7.51 1.49 13.37
N ASN A 73 -8.73 1.32 12.87
CA ASN A 73 -9.24 1.90 11.63
C ASN A 73 -10.41 2.86 11.97
N PRO A 74 -10.14 4.06 12.52
CA PRO A 74 -11.19 4.96 13.02
C PRO A 74 -12.15 5.41 11.91
N LEU A 75 -11.66 5.42 10.67
CA LEU A 75 -12.44 5.82 9.51
C LEU A 75 -13.09 4.63 8.79
N ALA A 76 -13.05 3.41 9.33
CA ALA A 76 -13.49 2.20 8.62
C ALA A 76 -14.87 2.33 7.98
N ARG A 77 -15.81 3.00 8.66
CA ARG A 77 -17.20 3.20 8.21
C ARG A 77 -17.45 4.49 7.44
N TRP A 78 -16.46 5.37 7.33
CA TRP A 78 -16.64 6.62 6.61
C TRP A 78 -16.81 6.35 5.12
N THR A 79 -17.74 7.06 4.50
CA THR A 79 -17.89 7.12 3.04
C THR A 79 -16.89 8.12 2.46
N LYS A 80 -16.74 8.12 1.14
CA LYS A 80 -15.97 9.14 0.42
C LYS A 80 -16.49 10.54 0.72
N GLN A 81 -17.81 10.71 0.78
CA GLN A 81 -18.47 11.98 1.07
C GLN A 81 -18.17 12.47 2.49
N ASP A 82 -18.14 11.57 3.49
CA ASP A 82 -17.80 11.95 4.87
C ASP A 82 -16.38 12.51 4.98
N VAL A 83 -15.42 11.90 4.27
CA VAL A 83 -14.04 12.39 4.22
C VAL A 83 -13.98 13.79 3.61
N PHE A 84 -14.60 14.01 2.46
CA PHE A 84 -14.59 15.33 1.82
C PHE A 84 -15.33 16.40 2.62
N ARG A 85 -16.45 16.03 3.24
CA ARG A 85 -17.20 16.92 4.14
C ARG A 85 -16.31 17.36 5.30
N PHE A 86 -15.60 16.42 5.93
CA PHE A 86 -14.73 16.72 7.06
C PHE A 86 -13.53 17.60 6.65
N ILE A 87 -12.89 17.30 5.52
CA ILE A 87 -11.80 18.12 4.95
C ILE A 87 -12.27 19.57 4.77
N ALA A 88 -13.45 19.77 4.16
CA ALA A 88 -14.02 21.09 3.93
C ALA A 88 -14.37 21.81 5.25
N GLN A 89 -15.06 21.13 6.17
CA GLN A 89 -15.45 21.69 7.48
C GLN A 89 -14.25 22.10 8.33
N ARG A 90 -13.11 21.42 8.17
CA ARG A 90 -11.88 21.68 8.93
C ARG A 90 -10.88 22.55 8.19
N GLY A 91 -11.18 22.99 6.96
CA GLY A 91 -10.25 23.77 6.15
C GLY A 91 -8.93 23.03 5.86
N LEU A 92 -8.95 21.71 5.76
CA LEU A 92 -7.73 20.91 5.55
C LEU A 92 -7.27 20.99 4.08
N PRO A 93 -5.97 21.14 3.83
CA PRO A 93 -5.46 21.14 2.46
C PRO A 93 -5.64 19.76 1.83
N LYS A 94 -6.02 19.75 0.55
CA LYS A 94 -6.04 18.54 -0.28
C LYS A 94 -4.66 18.34 -0.89
N HIS A 95 -4.32 17.09 -1.21
CA HIS A 95 -3.09 16.82 -1.96
C HIS A 95 -3.23 17.37 -3.40
N PRO A 96 -2.26 18.12 -3.95
CA PRO A 96 -2.38 18.74 -5.28
C PRO A 96 -2.68 17.76 -6.42
N LEU A 97 -2.10 16.55 -6.35
CA LEU A 97 -2.35 15.49 -7.34
C LEU A 97 -3.81 15.02 -7.40
N LEU A 98 -4.64 15.31 -6.40
CA LEU A 98 -6.06 14.97 -6.46
C LEU A 98 -6.75 15.67 -7.63
N GLU A 99 -6.37 16.93 -7.90
CA GLU A 99 -6.91 17.72 -9.02
C GLU A 99 -6.43 17.22 -10.38
N GLN A 100 -5.34 16.43 -10.38
CA GLN A 100 -4.79 15.78 -11.57
C GLN A 100 -5.34 14.35 -11.76
N GLY A 101 -6.39 13.96 -11.02
CA GLY A 101 -7.04 12.66 -11.14
C GLY A 101 -6.41 11.53 -10.33
N TYR A 102 -5.43 11.82 -9.46
CA TYR A 102 -4.86 10.80 -8.57
C TYR A 102 -5.73 10.60 -7.32
N LEU A 103 -6.74 9.73 -7.42
CA LEU A 103 -7.66 9.47 -6.31
C LEU A 103 -7.08 8.56 -5.21
N SER A 104 -6.03 7.77 -5.52
CA SER A 104 -5.29 6.95 -4.57
C SER A 104 -3.80 7.02 -4.87
N ILE A 105 -3.03 7.64 -3.98
CA ILE A 105 -1.61 7.97 -4.23
C ILE A 105 -0.69 6.92 -3.58
N GLY A 106 0.30 6.44 -4.35
CA GLY A 106 1.32 5.48 -3.92
C GLY A 106 2.73 5.90 -4.34
N CYS A 107 3.56 4.93 -4.73
CA CYS A 107 4.87 5.21 -5.33
C CYS A 107 4.67 5.65 -6.78
N GLN A 108 5.46 6.63 -7.23
CA GLN A 108 5.38 7.18 -8.59
C GLN A 108 5.30 6.10 -9.70
N PRO A 109 6.14 5.04 -9.74
CA PRO A 109 6.09 4.09 -10.85
C PRO A 109 4.89 3.14 -10.80
N CYS A 110 4.16 3.08 -9.68
CA CYS A 110 3.04 2.17 -9.49
C CYS A 110 1.72 2.92 -9.24
N THR A 111 1.62 4.18 -9.66
CA THR A 111 0.43 5.02 -9.47
C THR A 111 0.21 5.91 -10.68
N ARG A 112 -1.00 5.89 -11.23
CA ARG A 112 -1.47 6.77 -12.30
C ARG A 112 -2.78 7.48 -11.91
N PRO A 113 -3.18 8.54 -12.63
CA PRO A 113 -4.53 9.07 -12.56
C PRO A 113 -5.55 8.00 -12.96
N VAL A 114 -6.77 8.12 -12.41
CA VAL A 114 -7.90 7.30 -12.85
C VAL A 114 -8.62 7.95 -14.02
N SER A 115 -9.15 7.13 -14.93
CA SER A 115 -10.00 7.54 -16.03
C SER A 115 -11.46 7.70 -15.59
N PRO A 116 -12.30 8.44 -16.33
CA PRO A 116 -13.74 8.47 -16.08
C PRO A 116 -14.33 7.05 -16.04
N GLY A 117 -15.05 6.72 -14.97
CA GLY A 117 -15.66 5.40 -14.76
C GLY A 117 -14.81 4.40 -13.96
N GLU A 118 -13.52 4.67 -13.75
CA GLU A 118 -12.68 3.85 -12.88
C GLU A 118 -12.90 4.14 -11.39
N TYR A 119 -12.70 3.13 -10.55
CA TYR A 119 -12.79 3.25 -9.10
C TYR A 119 -11.55 3.94 -8.52
N GLU A 120 -11.70 4.47 -7.29
CA GLU A 120 -10.70 5.31 -6.61
C GLU A 120 -9.29 4.70 -6.53
N ARG A 121 -9.19 3.37 -6.52
CA ARG A 121 -7.91 2.65 -6.38
C ARG A 121 -7.39 2.03 -7.66
N ASP A 122 -8.12 2.10 -8.77
CA ASP A 122 -7.74 1.45 -10.04
C ASP A 122 -6.46 2.05 -10.65
N GLY A 123 -6.11 3.27 -10.26
CA GLY A 123 -4.82 3.88 -10.62
C GLY A 123 -3.62 3.27 -9.90
N ARG A 124 -3.80 2.37 -8.92
CA ARG A 124 -2.72 1.72 -8.18
C ARG A 124 -2.27 0.46 -8.91
N TRP A 125 -0.96 0.21 -8.90
CA TRP A 125 -0.36 -0.96 -9.55
C TRP A 125 -0.73 -1.07 -11.03
N ALA A 126 -0.82 0.08 -11.71
CA ALA A 126 -1.12 0.15 -13.13
C ALA A 126 -0.20 -0.78 -13.92
N GLY A 127 -0.80 -1.69 -14.70
CA GLY A 127 -0.07 -2.68 -15.50
C GLY A 127 0.39 -3.93 -14.75
N LEU A 128 -0.02 -4.13 -13.49
CA LEU A 128 0.38 -5.27 -12.65
C LEU A 128 -0.86 -6.04 -12.13
N THR A 129 -0.71 -7.34 -11.86
CA THR A 129 -1.76 -8.24 -11.33
C THR A 129 -1.97 -8.10 -9.80
N LYS A 130 -1.76 -6.91 -9.24
CA LYS A 130 -1.69 -6.68 -7.80
C LYS A 130 -2.84 -5.79 -7.30
N ALA A 131 -3.57 -6.30 -6.31
CA ALA A 131 -4.72 -5.60 -5.73
C ALA A 131 -4.44 -4.90 -4.38
N GLU A 132 -3.45 -5.35 -3.60
CA GLU A 132 -3.17 -4.76 -2.29
C GLU A 132 -1.70 -4.59 -1.95
N CYS A 133 -1.42 -3.60 -1.10
CA CYS A 133 -0.08 -3.39 -0.57
C CYS A 133 0.11 -4.29 0.66
N ARG A 134 1.14 -5.14 0.66
CA ARG A 134 1.46 -6.07 1.77
C ARG A 134 1.74 -5.40 3.14
N ILE A 135 1.71 -4.06 3.24
CA ILE A 135 1.82 -3.31 4.51
C ILE A 135 0.67 -3.61 5.50
N HIS A 136 -0.35 -4.35 5.07
CA HIS A 136 -1.52 -4.67 5.89
C HIS A 136 -1.69 -6.17 6.18
N ALA A 137 -0.89 -7.03 5.54
CA ALA A 137 -0.94 -8.48 5.69
C ALA A 137 0.49 -8.97 5.94
N PHE A 138 0.83 -9.20 7.21
CA PHE A 138 2.10 -9.82 7.59
C PHE A 138 1.96 -11.35 7.75
N GLU A 139 0.73 -11.85 7.81
CA GLU A 139 0.33 -13.27 7.89
C GLU A 139 0.65 -14.14 6.65
N THR A 140 1.14 -13.60 5.53
CA THR A 140 1.43 -14.44 4.35
C THR A 140 2.72 -14.01 3.65
N PRO A 141 3.82 -14.78 3.82
CA PRO A 141 4.97 -14.70 2.91
C PRO A 141 4.48 -14.82 1.46
N PRO A 142 5.10 -14.18 0.47
CA PRO A 142 4.82 -14.54 -0.92
C PRO A 142 4.99 -16.05 -1.08
N ALA A 143 4.11 -16.70 -1.85
CA ALA A 143 4.42 -18.02 -2.36
C ALA A 143 5.80 -17.91 -3.04
N GLU A 144 6.71 -18.82 -2.72
CA GLU A 144 8.03 -18.83 -3.34
C GLU A 144 7.87 -18.73 -4.86
N PRO A 145 8.73 -17.96 -5.56
CA PRO A 145 8.74 -18.01 -7.01
C PRO A 145 8.93 -19.47 -7.41
N SER A 146 7.91 -20.05 -8.05
CA SER A 146 8.01 -21.36 -8.68
C SER A 146 9.29 -21.38 -9.52
N ALA A 147 10.06 -22.46 -9.38
CA ALA A 147 11.36 -22.68 -10.04
C ALA A 147 11.33 -22.63 -11.60
N ALA A 148 10.21 -22.25 -12.20
CA ALA A 148 9.99 -22.21 -13.65
C ALA A 148 10.52 -20.95 -14.36
N SER A 149 11.17 -19.98 -13.69
CA SER A 149 11.74 -18.80 -14.38
C SER A 149 13.25 -18.62 -14.23
N ALA A 150 13.98 -19.63 -13.74
CA ALA A 150 15.44 -19.58 -13.62
C ALA A 150 16.20 -20.10 -14.85
N ALA A 151 15.58 -20.09 -16.04
CA ALA A 151 16.30 -20.30 -17.29
C ALA A 151 16.71 -18.94 -17.87
N VAL A 152 17.93 -18.52 -17.54
CA VAL A 152 18.68 -17.54 -18.34
C VAL A 152 19.23 -18.33 -19.54
N PRO A 153 18.86 -18.03 -20.79
CA PRO A 153 19.51 -18.65 -21.94
C PRO A 153 20.92 -18.07 -22.09
N ASP A 154 21.87 -18.96 -22.43
CA ASP A 154 23.27 -18.63 -22.79
C ASP A 154 23.38 -17.61 -23.93
#